data_AF-A0A5B8QXT3-F1
#
_entry.id   AF-A0A5B8QXT3-F1
#
_cell.length_a   1.000
_cell.length_b   1.000
_cell.length_c   1.000
_cell.angle_alpha   90.00
_cell.angle_beta   90.00
_cell.angle_gamma   90.00
#
_symmetry.space_group_name_H-M   'P 1'
#
loop_
_entity.id
_entity.type
_entity.pdbx_description
1 polymer ?
#
loop_
_entity_poly.entity_id
_entity_poly.type
_entity_poly.pdbx_seq_one_letter_code
_entity_poly.pdbx_strand_id
1 'polypeptide(L)'
;MKRYFTAVLFALFSQVALFSQVALFSEVTVAEPLKWQTSFTDHEAVIFASSTGVDSLKDAIAAVPKSVWIRSVQVSPLAQFDGFQHELHTYLQQHYPQVFADALASAGNIHNPKVVALREGFKEAILASGFVKQMNSDFSGRCERITSVDIEKFFITTQSSTLQFEAMVWLKTEQCY
;
A
#
# COMPACT_ATOMS: atom_id res chain seq x y z
N MET A 1 -38.46 -23.59 72.00
CA MET A 1 -39.24 -22.45 72.56
C MET A 1 -38.92 -21.19 71.77
N LYS A 2 -39.90 -20.29 71.71
CA LYS A 2 -40.09 -19.18 70.76
C LYS A 2 -39.09 -18.02 70.87
N ARG A 3 -38.66 -17.54 69.69
CA ARG A 3 -38.56 -16.15 69.18
C ARG A 3 -38.05 -15.02 70.09
N TYR A 4 -37.08 -14.24 69.59
CA TYR A 4 -37.22 -12.79 69.42
C TYR A 4 -36.49 -12.30 68.15
N PHE A 5 -37.20 -11.49 67.37
CA PHE A 5 -36.75 -10.68 66.23
C PHE A 5 -35.99 -9.45 66.76
N THR A 6 -34.91 -9.02 66.11
CA THR A 6 -34.73 -7.59 65.75
C THR A 6 -33.77 -7.48 64.57
N ALA A 7 -34.22 -6.78 63.54
CA ALA A 7 -33.49 -6.46 62.33
C ALA A 7 -32.41 -5.40 62.59
N VAL A 8 -31.24 -5.55 61.98
CA VAL A 8 -30.41 -4.40 61.57
C VAL A 8 -29.94 -4.65 60.14
N LEU A 9 -30.31 -3.67 59.34
CA LEU A 9 -30.16 -3.46 57.91
C LEU A 9 -28.68 -3.14 57.59
N PHE A 10 -28.03 -3.90 56.73
CA PHE A 10 -26.90 -3.39 55.93
C PHE A 10 -26.97 -3.99 54.53
N ALA A 11 -27.66 -3.25 53.67
CA ALA A 11 -27.60 -3.40 52.24
C ALA A 11 -26.23 -2.92 51.75
N LEU A 12 -25.40 -3.82 51.23
CA LEU A 12 -24.30 -3.48 50.34
C LEU A 12 -24.78 -3.74 48.90
N PHE A 13 -25.70 -2.89 48.44
CA PHE A 13 -25.86 -2.61 47.02
C PHE A 13 -24.87 -1.49 46.70
N SER A 14 -23.84 -1.79 45.92
CA SER A 14 -22.99 -0.76 45.33
C SER A 14 -22.62 -1.16 43.92
N GLN A 15 -23.29 -0.46 43.00
CA GLN A 15 -22.81 -0.05 41.67
C GLN A 15 -22.96 -1.06 40.53
N VAL A 16 -24.20 -1.12 40.05
CA VAL A 16 -24.49 -1.12 38.61
C VAL A 16 -23.93 0.18 38.01
N ALA A 17 -22.91 0.05 37.17
CA ALA A 17 -22.51 1.00 36.13
C ALA A 17 -21.90 0.13 35.01
N LEU A 18 -22.65 -0.33 34.01
CA LEU A 18 -23.07 0.47 32.86
C LEU A 18 -21.93 1.36 32.34
N PHE A 19 -20.76 0.77 32.09
CA PHE A 19 -19.84 1.32 31.09
C PHE A 19 -20.19 0.71 29.74
N SER A 20 -21.14 1.40 29.12
CA SER A 20 -21.42 1.34 27.70
C SER A 20 -20.13 1.43 26.90
N GLN A 21 -20.08 0.56 25.91
CA GLN A 21 -19.23 0.62 24.73
C GLN A 21 -18.92 2.07 24.33
N VAL A 22 -17.67 2.47 24.48
CA VAL A 22 -17.07 3.45 23.56
C VAL A 22 -15.88 2.74 22.95
N ALA A 23 -16.20 1.78 22.07
CA ALA A 23 -15.29 1.45 20.99
C ALA A 23 -15.16 2.74 20.19
N LEU A 24 -14.08 3.48 20.43
CA LEU A 24 -13.59 4.47 19.48
C LEU A 24 -13.18 3.67 18.24
N PHE A 25 -14.17 3.36 17.40
CA PHE A 25 -13.92 3.06 16.01
C PHE A 25 -13.36 4.36 15.46
N SER A 26 -12.02 4.47 15.46
CA SER A 26 -11.37 5.31 14.47
C SER A 26 -12.00 4.89 13.14
N GLU A 27 -12.70 5.82 12.50
CA GLU A 27 -13.14 5.64 11.14
C GLU A 27 -11.89 5.24 10.36
N VAL A 28 -11.79 3.95 10.03
CA VAL A 28 -10.85 3.49 9.03
C VAL A 28 -11.40 4.11 7.77
N THR A 29 -10.93 5.31 7.44
CA THR A 29 -11.11 5.89 6.12
C THR A 29 -10.43 4.91 5.18
N VAL A 30 -11.22 3.99 4.63
CA VAL A 30 -10.79 3.14 3.53
C VAL A 30 -10.35 4.12 2.45
N ALA A 31 -9.05 4.13 2.15
CA ALA A 31 -8.51 4.94 1.07
C ALA A 31 -9.37 4.69 -0.17
N GLU A 32 -9.83 5.75 -0.84
CA GLU A 32 -10.63 5.58 -2.05
C GLU A 32 -9.86 4.66 -3.02
N PRO A 33 -10.53 3.66 -3.61
CA PRO A 33 -9.86 2.75 -4.53
C PRO A 33 -9.25 3.54 -5.69
N LEU A 34 -8.01 3.20 -6.05
CA LEU A 34 -7.31 3.85 -7.15
C LEU A 34 -8.16 3.81 -8.42
N LYS A 35 -8.30 4.97 -9.07
CA LYS A 35 -8.77 5.06 -10.44
C LYS A 35 -7.59 5.12 -11.39
N TRP A 36 -7.85 4.78 -12.64
CA TRP A 36 -6.84 4.64 -13.67
C TRP A 36 -7.16 5.53 -14.86
N GLN A 37 -6.15 6.26 -15.32
CA GLN A 37 -6.21 7.07 -16.52
C GLN A 37 -5.14 6.65 -17.49
N THR A 38 -5.43 6.86 -18.77
CA THR A 38 -4.49 6.64 -19.85
C THR A 38 -4.14 7.97 -20.49
N SER A 39 -2.85 8.28 -20.56
CA SER A 39 -2.32 9.34 -21.40
C SER A 39 -1.72 8.72 -22.66
N PHE A 40 -1.94 9.36 -23.80
CA PHE A 40 -1.39 8.97 -25.10
C PHE A 40 -0.34 10.00 -25.54
N THR A 41 0.81 9.52 -25.96
CA THR A 41 1.88 10.32 -26.57
C THR A 41 2.36 9.59 -27.81
N ASP A 42 2.09 10.14 -28.98
CA ASP A 42 2.38 9.56 -30.30
C ASP A 42 1.82 8.12 -30.46
N HIS A 43 2.70 7.11 -30.34
CA HIS A 43 2.41 5.69 -30.49
C HIS A 43 2.52 4.90 -29.17
N GLU A 44 2.66 5.61 -28.06
CA GLU A 44 2.80 5.06 -26.71
C GLU A 44 1.64 5.51 -25.82
N ALA A 45 1.32 4.66 -24.85
CA ALA A 45 0.39 4.95 -23.77
C ALA A 45 1.10 4.80 -22.42
N VAL A 46 0.74 5.69 -21.49
CA VAL A 46 1.08 5.59 -20.08
C VAL A 46 -0.23 5.49 -19.31
N ILE A 47 -0.36 4.45 -18.48
CA ILE A 47 -1.46 4.34 -17.54
C ILE A 47 -0.98 4.84 -16.18
N PHE A 48 -1.77 5.65 -15.48
CA PHE A 48 -1.39 6.16 -14.17
C PHE A 48 -2.56 6.14 -13.18
N ALA A 49 -2.21 5.87 -11.92
CA ALA A 49 -3.11 5.97 -10.79
C ALA A 49 -3.54 7.44 -10.55
N SER A 50 -4.82 7.66 -10.29
CA SER A 50 -5.45 8.98 -10.20
C SER A 50 -6.69 8.95 -9.30
N SER A 51 -7.17 10.12 -8.87
CA SER A 51 -8.47 10.29 -8.19
C SER A 51 -9.67 10.25 -9.13
N THR A 52 -9.41 10.28 -10.44
CA THR A 52 -10.42 10.25 -11.51
C THR A 52 -10.01 9.23 -12.57
N GLY A 53 -10.96 8.68 -13.33
CA GLY A 53 -10.68 7.63 -14.31
C GLY A 53 -11.59 6.43 -14.12
N VAL A 54 -11.15 5.27 -14.61
CA VAL A 54 -11.87 3.99 -14.47
C VAL A 54 -11.41 3.25 -13.22
N ASP A 55 -12.28 2.46 -12.60
CA ASP A 55 -12.00 1.81 -11.32
C ASP A 55 -11.05 0.60 -11.44
N SER A 56 -10.84 0.10 -12.66
CA SER A 56 -10.10 -1.14 -12.93
C SER A 56 -8.92 -0.88 -13.85
N LEU A 57 -7.72 -1.27 -13.41
CA LEU A 57 -6.52 -1.25 -14.25
C LEU A 57 -6.72 -2.10 -15.51
N LYS A 58 -7.34 -3.27 -15.36
CA LYS A 58 -7.65 -4.18 -16.48
C LYS A 58 -8.52 -3.49 -17.54
N ASP A 59 -9.49 -2.67 -17.11
CA ASP A 59 -10.35 -1.94 -18.04
C ASP A 59 -9.59 -0.80 -18.72
N ALA A 60 -8.71 -0.09 -17.99
CA ALA A 60 -7.81 0.91 -18.58
C ALA A 60 -6.88 0.29 -19.63
N ILE A 61 -6.30 -0.89 -19.35
CA ILE A 61 -5.47 -1.66 -20.28
C ILE A 61 -6.26 -2.09 -21.52
N ALA A 62 -7.50 -2.55 -21.34
CA ALA A 62 -8.36 -3.01 -22.42
C ALA A 62 -8.82 -1.86 -23.34
N ALA A 63 -8.94 -0.65 -22.80
CA ALA A 63 -9.31 0.54 -23.57
C ALA A 63 -8.20 1.06 -24.49
N VAL A 64 -6.94 0.69 -24.25
CA VAL A 64 -5.82 1.08 -25.13
C VAL A 64 -5.88 0.26 -26.43
N PRO A 65 -5.83 0.87 -27.63
CA PRO A 65 -5.74 0.13 -28.88
C PRO A 65 -4.56 -0.86 -28.88
N LYS A 66 -4.76 -2.07 -29.44
CA LYS A 66 -3.70 -3.10 -29.48
C LYS A 66 -2.46 -2.70 -30.28
N SER A 67 -2.59 -1.74 -31.18
CA SER A 67 -1.49 -1.16 -31.97
C SER A 67 -0.67 -0.12 -31.21
N VAL A 68 -1.13 0.33 -30.03
CA VAL A 68 -0.46 1.32 -29.19
C VAL A 68 0.22 0.59 -28.04
N TRP A 69 1.52 0.83 -27.85
CA TRP A 69 2.29 0.21 -26.78
C TRP A 69 2.01 0.88 -25.44
N ILE A 70 1.56 0.12 -24.44
CA ILE A 70 1.48 0.63 -23.07
C ILE A 70 2.86 0.59 -22.45
N ARG A 71 3.65 1.66 -22.59
CA ARG A 71 5.06 1.70 -22.16
C ARG A 71 5.24 1.59 -20.65
N SER A 72 4.32 2.14 -19.86
CA SER A 72 4.42 2.05 -18.41
C SER A 72 3.10 2.22 -17.68
N VAL A 73 3.04 1.63 -16.49
CA VAL A 73 2.02 1.90 -15.46
C VAL A 73 2.68 2.69 -14.32
N GLN A 74 2.18 3.87 -14.02
CA GLN A 74 2.65 4.70 -12.91
C GLN A 74 1.73 4.54 -11.70
N VAL A 75 2.33 4.32 -10.52
CA VAL A 75 1.61 4.16 -9.26
C VAL A 75 2.19 5.11 -8.19
N SER A 76 1.30 5.92 -7.60
CA SER A 76 1.56 6.70 -6.38
C SER A 76 0.24 7.21 -5.78
N PRO A 77 0.13 7.45 -4.46
CA PRO A 77 1.12 7.10 -3.41
C PRO A 77 1.07 5.62 -3.03
N LEU A 78 2.15 5.10 -2.42
CA LEU A 78 2.27 3.68 -2.07
C LEU A 78 1.80 3.35 -0.66
N ALA A 79 1.81 4.31 0.28
CA ALA A 79 1.52 4.01 1.69
C ALA A 79 0.08 3.53 1.93
N GLN A 80 -0.83 3.74 0.97
CA GLN A 80 -2.21 3.27 1.06
C GLN A 80 -2.37 1.75 0.83
N PHE A 81 -1.30 1.02 0.49
CA PHE A 81 -1.34 -0.41 0.19
C PHE A 81 -0.70 -1.26 1.29
N ASP A 82 -1.38 -1.45 2.42
CA ASP A 82 -0.83 -2.18 3.57
C ASP A 82 -0.27 -3.57 3.21
N GLY A 83 -1.00 -4.34 2.38
CA GLY A 83 -0.54 -5.65 1.92
C GLY A 83 0.75 -5.57 1.10
N PHE A 84 0.84 -4.59 0.20
CA PHE A 84 2.04 -4.37 -0.61
C PHE A 84 3.22 -3.89 0.25
N GLN A 85 2.96 -2.99 1.20
CA GLN A 85 3.98 -2.50 2.14
C GLN A 85 4.54 -3.63 3.00
N HIS A 86 3.67 -4.54 3.46
CA HIS A 86 4.10 -5.74 4.17
C HIS A 86 4.99 -6.66 3.31
N GLU A 87 4.65 -6.89 2.05
CA GLU A 87 5.47 -7.66 1.11
C GLU A 87 6.85 -7.01 0.90
N LEU A 88 6.87 -5.69 0.69
CA LEU A 88 8.11 -4.92 0.50
C LEU A 88 9.02 -5.00 1.73
N HIS A 89 8.47 -4.78 2.93
CA HIS A 89 9.21 -4.90 4.19
C HIS A 89 9.77 -6.31 4.37
N THR A 90 8.95 -7.33 4.12
CA THR A 90 9.34 -8.73 4.28
C THR A 90 10.49 -9.09 3.34
N TYR A 91 10.38 -8.72 2.06
CA TYR A 91 11.41 -8.98 1.08
C TYR A 91 12.74 -8.30 1.46
N LEU A 92 12.69 -7.01 1.78
CA LEU A 92 13.88 -6.23 2.12
C LEU A 92 14.54 -6.71 3.41
N GLN A 93 13.76 -7.14 4.40
CA GLN A 93 14.30 -7.74 5.62
C GLN A 93 15.03 -9.05 5.35
N GLN A 94 14.54 -9.87 4.43
CA GLN A 94 15.14 -11.17 4.10
C GLN A 94 16.38 -11.05 3.22
N HIS A 95 16.33 -10.16 2.22
CA HIS A 95 17.37 -10.08 1.18
C HIS A 95 18.39 -8.97 1.42
N TYR A 96 17.99 -7.90 2.12
CA TYR A 96 18.81 -6.70 2.33
C TYR A 96 18.82 -6.23 3.81
N PRO A 97 18.98 -7.12 4.81
CA PRO A 97 18.70 -6.81 6.23
C PRO A 97 19.45 -5.59 6.77
N GLN A 98 20.75 -5.47 6.46
CA GLN A 98 21.57 -4.36 6.96
C GLN A 98 21.19 -3.03 6.31
N VAL A 99 21.09 -3.01 4.97
CA VAL A 99 20.73 -1.80 4.21
C VAL A 99 19.33 -1.32 4.58
N PHE A 100 18.41 -2.28 4.78
CA PHE A 100 17.06 -2.00 5.20
C PHE A 100 17.01 -1.41 6.62
N ALA A 101 17.71 -2.01 7.58
CA ALA A 101 17.79 -1.48 8.94
C ALA A 101 18.39 -0.06 8.97
N ASP A 102 19.45 0.19 8.20
CA ASP A 102 20.08 1.51 8.10
C ASP A 102 19.13 2.57 7.50
N ALA A 103 18.34 2.19 6.49
CA ALA A 103 17.34 3.06 5.89
C ALA A 103 16.20 3.38 6.86
N LEU A 104 15.67 2.38 7.59
CA LEU A 104 14.63 2.59 8.60
C LEU A 104 15.09 3.48 9.75
N ALA A 105 16.31 3.27 10.26
CA ALA A 105 16.91 4.07 11.33
C ALA A 105 17.11 5.55 10.94
N SER A 106 16.97 5.88 9.66
CA SER A 106 17.13 7.23 9.11
C SER A 106 15.87 7.77 8.44
N ALA A 107 14.72 7.11 8.67
CA ALA A 107 13.41 7.57 8.21
C ALA A 107 13.06 8.97 8.75
N GLY A 108 12.16 9.68 8.07
CA GLY A 108 11.76 11.05 8.43
C GLY A 108 12.69 12.16 7.90
N ASN A 109 13.85 11.80 7.34
CA ASN A 109 14.68 12.73 6.56
C ASN A 109 14.44 12.53 5.05
N ILE A 110 13.76 13.48 4.42
CA ILE A 110 13.38 13.40 2.98
C ILE A 110 14.58 13.44 2.03
N HIS A 111 15.74 13.93 2.47
CA HIS A 111 16.97 14.00 1.68
C HIS A 111 17.94 12.85 1.98
N ASN A 112 17.46 11.78 2.62
CA ASN A 112 18.30 10.76 3.23
C ASN A 112 19.07 9.91 2.21
N PRO A 113 20.41 9.96 2.19
CA PRO A 113 21.23 9.14 1.30
C PRO A 113 21.14 7.63 1.59
N LYS A 114 20.74 7.22 2.80
CA LYS A 114 20.59 5.79 3.15
C LYS A 114 19.40 5.14 2.45
N VAL A 115 18.35 5.90 2.13
CA VAL A 115 17.24 5.42 1.29
C VAL A 115 17.71 5.19 -0.15
N VAL A 116 18.71 5.93 -0.62
CA VAL A 116 19.30 5.71 -1.96
C VAL A 116 19.93 4.34 -2.07
N ALA A 117 20.63 3.86 -1.03
CA ALA A 117 21.25 2.54 -1.02
C ALA A 117 20.22 1.40 -1.08
N LEU A 118 18.98 1.63 -0.62
CA LEU A 118 17.89 0.66 -0.64
C LEU A 118 17.18 0.57 -2.00
N ARG A 119 17.45 1.49 -2.94
CA ARG A 119 16.70 1.63 -4.21
C ARG A 119 16.64 0.36 -5.04
N GLU A 120 17.77 -0.31 -5.23
CA GLU A 120 17.80 -1.52 -6.08
C GLU A 120 17.05 -2.68 -5.43
N GLY A 121 17.29 -2.93 -4.13
CA GLY A 121 16.50 -3.93 -3.40
C GLY A 121 15.01 -3.61 -3.36
N PHE A 122 14.63 -2.33 -3.34
CA PHE A 122 13.23 -1.89 -3.40
C PHE A 122 12.60 -2.20 -4.77
N LYS A 123 13.31 -1.95 -5.89
CA LYS A 123 12.84 -2.33 -7.23
C LYS A 123 12.65 -3.85 -7.37
N GLU A 124 13.59 -4.62 -6.85
CA GLU A 124 13.49 -6.09 -6.84
C GLU A 124 12.28 -6.57 -6.03
N ALA A 125 12.07 -5.99 -4.85
CA ALA A 125 10.91 -6.27 -4.01
C ALA A 125 9.59 -5.96 -4.73
N ILE A 126 9.51 -4.83 -5.43
CA ILE A 126 8.33 -4.48 -6.25
C ILE A 126 8.11 -5.54 -7.33
N LEU A 127 9.14 -5.92 -8.09
CA LEU A 127 8.99 -6.92 -9.16
C LEU A 127 8.58 -8.30 -8.64
N ALA A 128 9.04 -8.67 -7.44
CA ALA A 128 8.71 -9.95 -6.81
C ALA A 128 7.32 -9.98 -6.15
N SER A 129 6.65 -8.83 -6.01
CA SER A 129 5.40 -8.68 -5.27
C SER A 129 4.19 -9.34 -5.95
N GLY A 130 3.18 -9.65 -5.13
CA GLY A 130 1.85 -10.02 -5.60
C GLY A 130 1.19 -8.90 -6.42
N PHE A 131 1.56 -7.65 -6.15
CA PHE A 131 1.09 -6.47 -6.88
C PHE A 131 1.49 -6.52 -8.36
N VAL A 132 2.77 -6.70 -8.67
CA VAL A 132 3.24 -6.83 -10.07
C VAL A 132 2.73 -8.11 -10.72
N LYS A 133 2.63 -9.21 -9.96
CA LYS A 133 2.04 -10.46 -10.46
C LYS A 133 0.59 -10.27 -10.91
N GLN A 134 -0.22 -9.55 -10.13
CA GLN A 134 -1.61 -9.25 -10.48
C GLN A 134 -1.67 -8.35 -11.73
N MET A 135 -0.84 -7.30 -11.81
CA MET A 135 -0.81 -6.44 -12.99
C MET A 135 -0.43 -7.21 -14.27
N ASN A 136 0.57 -8.09 -14.20
CA ASN A 136 0.92 -8.95 -15.33
C ASN A 136 -0.22 -9.90 -15.73
N SER A 137 -1.07 -10.32 -14.78
CA SER A 137 -2.31 -11.04 -15.10
C SER A 137 -3.32 -10.15 -15.83
N ASP A 138 -3.42 -8.87 -15.48
CA ASP A 138 -4.31 -7.92 -16.16
C ASP A 138 -3.84 -7.62 -17.60
N PHE A 139 -2.53 -7.66 -17.84
CA PHE A 139 -1.93 -7.56 -19.17
C PHE A 139 -2.12 -8.82 -20.04
N SER A 140 -2.64 -9.94 -19.51
CA SER A 140 -2.74 -11.23 -20.24
C SER A 140 -3.48 -11.19 -21.58
N GLY A 141 -4.37 -10.20 -21.79
CA GLY A 141 -5.07 -9.99 -23.07
C GLY A 141 -4.23 -9.28 -24.15
N ARG A 142 -2.99 -8.93 -23.82
CA ARG A 142 -2.05 -8.22 -24.68
C ARG A 142 -0.68 -8.89 -24.70
N CYS A 143 0.21 -8.38 -25.54
CA CYS A 143 1.56 -8.91 -25.66
C CYS A 143 2.54 -8.24 -24.69
N GLU A 144 2.16 -7.14 -24.06
CA GLU A 144 3.03 -6.45 -23.11
C GLU A 144 3.12 -7.19 -21.77
N ARG A 145 4.27 -7.09 -21.09
CA ARG A 145 4.42 -7.48 -19.68
C ARG A 145 5.29 -6.46 -18.94
N ILE A 146 5.06 -6.28 -17.66
CA ILE A 146 5.95 -5.50 -16.78
C ILE A 146 7.24 -6.28 -16.54
N THR A 147 8.39 -5.66 -16.83
CA THR A 147 9.71 -6.29 -16.71
C THR A 147 10.70 -5.52 -15.86
N SER A 148 10.48 -4.22 -15.68
CA SER A 148 11.39 -3.36 -14.94
C SER A 148 10.65 -2.25 -14.21
N VAL A 149 11.35 -1.63 -13.25
CA VAL A 149 10.81 -0.61 -12.37
C VAL A 149 11.78 0.55 -12.28
N ASP A 150 11.29 1.74 -12.63
CA ASP A 150 11.94 2.99 -12.27
C ASP A 150 11.24 3.63 -11.08
N ILE A 151 12.01 4.30 -10.22
CA ILE A 151 11.50 4.94 -9.01
C ILE A 151 11.96 6.39 -8.91
N GLU A 152 10.99 7.28 -8.70
CA GLU A 152 11.19 8.69 -8.42
C GLU A 152 10.72 9.00 -7.00
N LYS A 153 11.29 10.05 -6.39
CA LYS A 153 10.87 10.57 -5.08
C LYS A 153 10.71 9.48 -4.01
N PHE A 154 11.67 8.56 -3.93
CA PHE A 154 11.65 7.47 -2.94
C PHE A 154 12.09 7.96 -1.56
N PHE A 155 11.21 7.80 -0.56
CA PHE A 155 11.47 8.12 0.85
C PHE A 155 10.69 7.19 1.80
N ILE A 156 11.01 7.27 3.09
CA ILE A 156 10.30 6.52 4.15
C ILE A 156 9.61 7.53 5.04
N THR A 157 8.28 7.43 5.16
CA THR A 157 7.47 8.30 5.99
C THR A 157 7.22 7.70 7.37
N THR A 158 7.11 8.58 8.37
CA THR A 158 6.84 8.25 9.78
C THR A 158 5.44 8.74 10.20
N GLN A 159 4.58 9.10 9.25
CA GLN A 159 3.25 9.68 9.53
C GLN A 159 2.24 8.65 10.04
N SER A 160 2.46 7.37 9.77
CA SER A 160 1.68 6.25 10.28
C SER A 160 2.36 5.59 11.49
N SER A 161 1.62 4.77 12.21
CA SER A 161 2.14 3.95 13.32
C SER A 161 3.23 2.96 12.87
N THR A 162 3.25 2.61 11.59
CA THR A 162 4.31 1.85 10.93
C THR A 162 5.08 2.75 9.97
N LEU A 163 6.38 2.49 9.80
CA LEU A 163 7.18 3.15 8.76
C LEU A 163 6.68 2.66 7.39
N GLN A 164 6.42 3.59 6.48
CA GLN A 164 5.87 3.28 5.15
C GLN A 164 6.82 3.78 4.07
N PHE A 165 6.95 3.00 3.00
CA PHE A 165 7.64 3.44 1.80
C PHE A 165 6.73 4.33 0.96
N GLU A 166 7.30 5.42 0.46
CA GLU A 166 6.66 6.27 -0.53
C GLU A 166 7.57 6.46 -1.74
N ALA A 167 7.00 6.31 -2.92
CA ALA A 167 7.68 6.52 -4.19
C ALA A 167 6.68 6.81 -5.30
N MET A 168 7.15 7.48 -6.35
CA MET A 168 6.53 7.41 -7.66
C MET A 168 7.13 6.22 -8.40
N VAL A 169 6.34 5.17 -8.59
CA VAL A 169 6.79 3.93 -9.24
C VAL A 169 6.35 3.92 -10.68
N TRP A 170 7.30 3.70 -11.58
CA TRP A 170 7.05 3.50 -13.01
C TRP A 170 7.34 2.06 -13.38
N LEU A 171 6.30 1.25 -13.50
CA LEU A 171 6.37 -0.14 -13.93
C LEU A 171 6.47 -0.14 -15.46
N LYS A 172 7.66 -0.38 -15.99
CA LYS A 172 7.92 -0.37 -17.44
C LYS A 172 7.56 -1.72 -18.03
N THR A 173 6.95 -1.68 -19.21
CA THR A 173 6.62 -2.89 -19.96
C THR A 173 7.63 -3.15 -21.08
N GLU A 174 7.69 -4.39 -21.54
CA GLU A 174 8.26 -4.77 -22.82
C GLU A 174 7.15 -5.28 -23.73
N GLN A 175 7.26 -5.03 -25.03
CA GLN A 175 6.46 -5.72 -26.04
C GLN A 175 6.97 -7.17 -26.19
N CYS A 176 6.10 -8.10 -26.58
CA CYS A 176 6.60 -9.37 -27.11
C CYS A 176 7.39 -9.11 -28.40
N TYR A 177 8.53 -9.80 -28.52
CA TYR A 177 9.31 -9.90 -29.76
C TYR A 177 8.66 -10.90 -30.73
#